data_AF-A0A2M7LA38-F1
#
_entry.id   AF-A0A2M7LA38-F1
#
_cell.length_a   1.000
_cell.length_b   1.000
_cell.length_c   1.000
_cell.angle_alpha   90.00
_cell.angle_beta   90.00
_cell.angle_gamma   90.00
#
_symmetry.space_group_name_H-M   'P 1'
#
loop_
_entity.id
_entity.type
_entity.pdbx_description
1 polymer ?
#
loop_
_entity_poly.entity_id
_entity_poly.type
_entity_poly.pdbx_seq_one_letter_code
_entity_poly.pdbx_strand_id
1 'polypeptide(L)'
;MFAHMTSGDIVLNLLFAIGMLQLAWISVILVRRGTPPAAIQHAILPPLAIWVLMWPVYSDSRSLWLGIMALILPAVLAAALSSPFWKHLRLAWRVKSPDMELKIYPGIQLPPLVHPILAMLIAAIWFRNIPEFGFGLALCLCLAFPAAYWMDQLGAYLPRFIRLGFPAHPEQTLAGHLLFIIISIVLLCWSLHVYHGTDWQALFIATLVTALTASATRALIPGQWHAPAAMLSMGFVMWVL
;
A
#
# COMPACT_ATOMS: atom_id res chain seq x y z
N MET A 1 -9.42 -26.10 10.09
CA MET A 1 -8.87 -25.23 9.03
C MET A 1 -7.60 -24.46 9.44
N PHE A 2 -7.12 -24.57 10.70
CA PHE A 2 -5.89 -23.94 11.21
C PHE A 2 -4.94 -24.96 11.88
N ALA A 3 -4.93 -26.22 11.42
CA ALA A 3 -4.32 -27.34 12.17
C ALA A 3 -2.77 -27.25 12.33
N HIS A 4 -2.11 -26.25 11.77
CA HIS A 4 -0.66 -26.05 11.83
C HIS A 4 -0.24 -24.61 12.20
N MET A 5 -1.07 -23.84 12.89
CA MET A 5 -0.60 -22.55 13.42
C MET A 5 0.41 -22.79 14.55
N THR A 6 1.62 -22.29 14.37
CA THR A 6 2.66 -22.33 15.40
C THR A 6 2.42 -21.23 16.43
N SER A 7 3.04 -21.35 17.61
CA SER A 7 3.04 -20.26 18.60
C SER A 7 3.62 -18.96 18.03
N GLY A 8 4.60 -19.06 17.12
CA GLY A 8 5.16 -17.92 16.40
C GLY A 8 4.12 -17.16 15.57
N ASP A 9 3.34 -17.87 14.76
CA ASP A 9 2.28 -17.28 13.92
C ASP A 9 1.22 -16.54 14.77
N ILE A 10 0.88 -17.08 15.94
CA ILE A 10 -0.07 -16.46 16.87
C ILE A 10 0.51 -15.16 17.44
N VAL A 11 1.77 -15.20 17.91
CA VAL A 11 2.45 -14.03 18.48
C VAL A 11 2.58 -12.93 17.43
N LEU A 12 2.97 -13.24 16.19
CA LEU A 12 3.09 -12.26 15.11
C LEU A 12 1.74 -11.58 14.80
N ASN A 13 0.66 -12.36 14.70
CA ASN A 13 -0.68 -11.80 14.49
C ASN A 13 -1.15 -10.93 15.66
N LEU A 14 -0.88 -11.34 16.90
CA LEU A 14 -1.23 -10.56 18.09
C LEU A 14 -0.49 -9.22 18.13
N LEU A 15 0.83 -9.25 17.89
CA LEU A 15 1.65 -8.04 17.81
C LEU A 15 1.14 -7.10 16.72
N PHE A 16 0.81 -7.64 15.54
CA PHE A 16 0.24 -6.86 14.46
C PHE A 16 -1.12 -6.24 14.84
N ALA A 17 -2.02 -7.02 15.45
CA ALA A 17 -3.33 -6.52 15.89
C ALA A 17 -3.19 -5.37 16.91
N ILE A 18 -2.26 -5.49 17.87
CA ILE A 18 -1.95 -4.42 18.82
C ILE A 18 -1.43 -3.19 18.08
N GLY A 19 -0.50 -3.36 17.15
CA GLY A 19 0.01 -2.27 16.31
C GLY A 19 -1.08 -1.57 15.50
N MET A 20 -2.05 -2.33 14.97
CA MET A 20 -3.19 -1.76 14.25
C MET A 20 -4.11 -0.93 15.15
N LEU A 21 -4.34 -1.36 16.39
CA LEU A 21 -5.09 -0.57 17.38
C LEU A 21 -4.35 0.73 17.73
N GLN A 22 -3.03 0.68 17.87
CA GLN A 22 -2.20 1.87 18.08
C GLN A 22 -2.27 2.82 16.89
N LEU A 23 -2.17 2.31 15.65
CA LEU A 23 -2.30 3.12 14.43
C LEU A 23 -3.68 3.78 14.32
N ALA A 24 -4.74 3.05 14.66
CA ALA A 24 -6.09 3.61 14.68
C ALA A 24 -6.20 4.75 15.71
N TRP A 25 -5.68 4.55 16.91
CA TRP A 25 -5.71 5.56 17.96
C TRP A 25 -4.87 6.81 17.60
N ILE A 26 -3.66 6.63 17.08
CA ILE A 26 -2.79 7.72 16.61
C ILE A 26 -3.46 8.49 15.46
N SER A 27 -4.09 7.78 14.51
CA SER A 27 -4.82 8.41 13.40
C SER A 27 -5.92 9.35 13.91
N VAL A 28 -6.65 8.94 14.95
CA VAL A 28 -7.69 9.76 15.60
C VAL A 28 -7.08 11.00 16.27
N ILE A 29 -5.91 10.89 16.88
CA ILE A 29 -5.24 12.05 17.49
C ILE A 29 -4.76 13.03 16.42
N LEU A 30 -4.13 12.53 15.37
CA LEU A 30 -3.60 13.36 14.28
C LEU A 30 -4.70 14.15 13.58
N VAL A 31 -5.83 13.50 13.29
CA VAL A 31 -6.96 14.18 12.63
C VAL A 31 -7.60 15.23 13.54
N ARG A 32 -7.68 14.97 14.86
CA ARG A 32 -8.17 15.96 15.85
C ARG A 32 -7.25 17.17 15.97
N ARG A 33 -5.96 17.00 15.66
CA ARG A 33 -4.97 18.08 15.59
C ARG A 33 -4.93 18.79 14.24
N GLY A 34 -5.85 18.46 13.32
CA GLY A 34 -5.95 19.12 12.01
C GLY A 34 -5.03 18.53 10.93
N THR A 35 -4.42 17.36 11.15
CA THR A 35 -3.64 16.70 10.10
C THR A 35 -4.56 16.26 8.96
N PRO A 36 -4.24 16.57 7.69
CA PRO A 36 -5.11 16.22 6.57
C PRO A 36 -5.21 14.70 6.40
N PRO A 37 -6.42 14.14 6.13
CA PRO A 37 -6.62 12.69 6.00
C PRO A 37 -5.73 12.01 4.95
N ALA A 38 -5.42 12.70 3.85
CA ALA A 38 -4.53 12.17 2.81
C ALA A 38 -3.12 11.88 3.36
N ALA A 39 -2.56 12.82 4.14
CA ALA A 39 -1.27 12.63 4.80
C ALA A 39 -1.31 11.45 5.79
N ILE A 40 -2.38 11.33 6.57
CA ILE A 40 -2.55 10.22 7.53
C ILE A 40 -2.55 8.88 6.79
N GLN A 41 -3.29 8.75 5.69
CA GLN A 41 -3.37 7.49 4.95
C GLN A 41 -2.04 7.03 4.36
N HIS A 42 -1.30 7.95 3.72
CA HIS A 42 0.03 7.61 3.21
C HIS A 42 1.04 7.36 4.34
N ALA A 43 0.80 7.87 5.56
CA ALA A 43 1.61 7.57 6.74
C ALA A 43 1.26 6.24 7.43
N ILE A 44 0.10 5.64 7.16
CA ILE A 44 -0.28 4.32 7.72
C ILE A 44 0.49 3.19 7.02
N LEU A 45 0.79 3.34 5.73
CA LEU A 45 1.40 2.29 4.91
C LEU A 45 2.83 1.90 5.33
N PRO A 46 3.76 2.83 5.65
CA PRO A 46 5.12 2.45 6.04
C PRO A 46 5.19 1.61 7.33
N PRO A 47 4.44 1.89 8.41
CA PRO A 47 4.35 1.00 9.56
C PRO A 47 3.92 -0.44 9.21
N LEU A 48 3.05 -0.61 8.21
CA LEU A 48 2.65 -1.96 7.75
C LEU A 48 3.82 -2.72 7.13
N ALA A 49 4.87 -2.05 6.65
CA ALA A 49 6.07 -2.72 6.14
C ALA A 49 6.71 -3.61 7.20
N ILE A 50 6.63 -3.25 8.48
CA ILE A 50 7.15 -4.09 9.58
C ILE A 50 6.47 -5.46 9.58
N TRP A 51 5.15 -5.48 9.42
CA TRP A 51 4.41 -6.74 9.32
C TRP A 51 4.70 -7.49 8.03
N VAL A 52 4.80 -6.79 6.89
CA VAL A 52 5.16 -7.39 5.60
C VAL A 52 6.53 -8.05 5.69
N LEU A 53 7.53 -7.41 6.30
CA LEU A 53 8.88 -7.98 6.52
C LEU A 53 8.84 -9.28 7.33
N MET A 54 7.82 -9.50 8.15
CA MET A 54 7.63 -10.73 8.91
C MET A 54 6.87 -11.82 8.13
N TRP A 55 6.34 -11.54 6.93
CA TRP A 55 5.63 -12.54 6.12
C TRP A 55 6.43 -13.83 5.87
N PRO A 56 7.73 -13.80 5.53
CA PRO A 56 8.53 -15.01 5.34
C PRO A 56 8.71 -15.86 6.61
N VAL A 57 8.44 -15.29 7.80
CA VAL A 57 8.59 -15.97 9.09
C VAL A 57 7.37 -16.83 9.41
N TYR A 58 6.21 -16.57 8.79
CA TYR A 58 5.00 -17.36 9.03
C TYR A 58 5.20 -18.80 8.57
N SER A 59 4.81 -19.73 9.43
CA SER A 59 4.88 -21.17 9.13
C SER A 59 3.80 -21.59 8.13
N ASP A 60 2.62 -20.97 8.20
CA ASP A 60 1.52 -21.15 7.24
C ASP A 60 1.10 -19.77 6.70
N SER A 61 1.17 -19.56 5.38
CA SER A 61 0.74 -18.31 4.73
C SER A 61 -0.75 -18.01 4.94
N ARG A 62 -1.56 -19.02 5.29
CA ARG A 62 -2.97 -18.82 5.68
C ARG A 62 -3.10 -18.01 6.97
N SER A 63 -2.10 -18.02 7.84
CA SER A 63 -2.07 -17.21 9.06
C SER A 63 -2.07 -15.71 8.76
N LEU A 64 -1.62 -15.27 7.57
CA LEU A 64 -1.68 -13.87 7.14
C LEU A 64 -3.12 -13.35 7.04
N TRP A 65 -4.11 -14.21 6.81
CA TRP A 65 -5.51 -13.81 6.77
C TRP A 65 -5.98 -13.23 8.10
N LEU A 66 -5.44 -13.70 9.23
CA LEU A 66 -5.75 -13.12 10.54
C LEU A 66 -5.23 -11.69 10.65
N GLY A 67 -4.01 -11.43 10.16
CA GLY A 67 -3.47 -10.08 10.04
C GLY A 67 -4.35 -9.19 9.16
N ILE A 68 -4.74 -9.67 7.97
CA ILE A 68 -5.66 -8.91 7.10
C ILE A 68 -7.00 -8.64 7.79
N MET A 69 -7.57 -9.60 8.52
CA MET A 69 -8.78 -9.38 9.29
C MET A 69 -8.58 -8.33 10.39
N ALA A 70 -7.41 -8.31 11.05
CA ALA A 70 -7.07 -7.29 12.04
C ALA A 70 -6.95 -5.88 11.43
N LEU A 71 -6.56 -5.77 10.15
CA LEU A 71 -6.57 -4.52 9.39
C LEU A 71 -8.00 -4.11 8.97
N ILE A 72 -8.83 -5.06 8.52
CA ILE A 72 -10.20 -4.82 8.04
C ILE A 72 -11.13 -4.42 9.20
N LEU A 73 -11.02 -5.11 10.34
CA LEU A 73 -11.92 -4.94 11.47
C LEU A 73 -12.07 -3.47 11.92
N PRO A 74 -11.01 -2.70 12.22
CA PRO A 74 -11.15 -1.30 12.62
C PRO A 74 -11.72 -0.42 11.50
N ALA A 75 -11.47 -0.74 10.22
CA ALA A 75 -12.03 0.00 9.09
C ALA A 75 -13.55 -0.22 8.97
N VAL A 76 -14.01 -1.47 9.15
CA VAL A 76 -15.43 -1.82 9.19
C VAL A 76 -16.12 -1.20 10.40
N LEU A 77 -15.50 -1.29 11.59
CA LEU A 77 -16.03 -0.65 12.80
C LEU A 77 -16.12 0.87 12.65
N ALA A 78 -15.11 1.51 12.02
CA ALA A 78 -15.15 2.93 11.71
C ALA A 78 -16.33 3.29 10.78
N ALA A 79 -16.66 2.43 9.81
CA ALA A 79 -17.78 2.63 8.90
C ALA A 79 -19.15 2.36 9.56
N ALA A 80 -19.25 1.38 10.45
CA ALA A 80 -20.50 0.95 11.06
C ALA A 80 -20.89 1.80 12.30
N LEU A 81 -19.92 2.17 13.13
CA LEU A 81 -20.17 2.81 14.42
C LEU A 81 -20.16 4.33 14.34
N SER A 82 -21.00 4.98 15.14
CA SER A 82 -21.23 6.43 15.12
C SER A 82 -20.65 7.16 16.34
N SER A 83 -19.94 6.46 17.24
CA SER A 83 -19.33 7.09 18.41
C SER A 83 -18.25 8.10 18.01
N PRO A 84 -17.89 9.06 18.89
CA PRO A 84 -16.92 10.09 18.55
C PRO A 84 -15.58 9.53 18.07
N PHE A 85 -15.07 8.46 18.70
CA PHE A 85 -13.82 7.83 18.26
C PHE A 85 -13.93 7.32 16.81
N TRP A 86 -14.95 6.51 16.50
CA TRP A 86 -15.13 5.89 15.19
C TRP A 86 -15.40 6.90 14.08
N LYS A 87 -16.10 8.01 14.37
CA LYS A 87 -16.29 9.12 13.42
C LYS A 87 -14.97 9.78 13.03
N HIS A 88 -14.10 10.04 14.01
CA HIS A 88 -12.79 10.62 13.73
C HIS A 88 -11.89 9.61 12.99
N LEU A 89 -11.95 8.34 13.35
CA LEU A 89 -11.19 7.29 12.65
C LEU A 89 -11.65 7.18 11.19
N ARG A 90 -12.96 7.15 10.96
CA ARG A 90 -13.55 7.18 9.61
C ARG A 90 -13.06 8.39 8.83
N LEU A 91 -12.99 9.57 9.43
CA LEU A 91 -12.51 10.78 8.77
C LEU A 91 -11.01 10.68 8.44
N ALA A 92 -10.19 10.21 9.37
CA ALA A 92 -8.74 10.04 9.19
C ALA A 92 -8.42 9.05 8.06
N TRP A 93 -9.22 7.98 7.95
CA TRP A 93 -8.98 6.86 7.02
C TRP A 93 -9.82 6.92 5.74
N ARG A 94 -10.64 7.96 5.58
CA ARG A 94 -11.39 8.22 4.36
C ARG A 94 -10.66 9.24 3.52
N VAL A 95 -10.51 8.94 2.24
CA VAL A 95 -9.92 9.89 1.31
C VAL A 95 -10.98 10.93 1.00
N LYS A 96 -10.66 12.19 1.29
CA LYS A 96 -11.33 13.32 0.67
C LYS A 96 -10.32 13.84 -0.34
N SER A 97 -10.53 13.58 -1.63
CA SER A 97 -9.73 14.22 -2.67
C SER A 97 -10.09 15.71 -2.62
N PRO A 98 -9.18 16.61 -2.23
CA PRO A 98 -9.51 18.03 -2.08
C PRO A 98 -9.84 18.67 -3.43
N ASP A 99 -9.30 18.13 -4.53
CA ASP A 99 -9.25 18.80 -5.84
C ASP A 99 -9.83 17.99 -7.00
N MET A 100 -10.38 16.78 -6.78
CA MET A 100 -11.16 16.10 -7.82
C MET A 100 -12.59 16.66 -7.89
N GLU A 101 -12.70 17.95 -8.26
CA GLU A 101 -13.86 18.46 -9.01
C GLU A 101 -13.78 18.04 -10.49
N LEU A 102 -13.14 16.91 -10.80
CA LEU A 102 -13.38 16.22 -12.06
C LEU A 102 -14.81 15.67 -12.01
N LYS A 103 -15.78 16.49 -12.45
CA LYS A 103 -17.20 16.17 -12.70
C LYS A 103 -17.42 14.88 -13.52
N ILE A 104 -16.35 14.26 -14.03
CA ILE A 104 -16.33 13.11 -14.91
C ILE A 104 -16.61 11.80 -14.16
N TYR A 105 -16.22 11.67 -12.89
CA TYR A 105 -16.41 10.41 -12.13
C TYR A 105 -17.16 10.66 -10.81
N PRO A 106 -18.44 10.27 -10.70
CA PRO A 106 -19.17 10.39 -9.44
C PRO A 106 -18.48 9.56 -8.34
N GLY A 107 -18.11 10.23 -7.24
CA GLY A 107 -17.43 9.58 -6.12
C GLY A 107 -18.37 8.65 -5.36
N ILE A 108 -18.18 7.34 -5.51
CA ILE A 108 -18.87 6.35 -4.67
C ILE A 108 -18.33 6.47 -3.25
N GLN A 109 -19.23 6.51 -2.26
CA GLN A 109 -18.85 6.53 -0.85
C GLN A 109 -18.35 5.14 -0.44
N LEU A 110 -17.04 4.92 -0.55
CA LEU A 110 -16.43 3.65 -0.16
C LEU A 110 -16.03 3.64 1.33
N PRO A 111 -15.92 2.44 1.92
CA PRO A 111 -15.39 2.27 3.28
C PRO A 111 -13.97 2.85 3.45
N PRO A 112 -13.56 3.22 4.67
CA PRO A 112 -12.21 3.66 4.97
C PRO A 112 -11.17 2.61 4.58
N LEU A 113 -9.98 3.03 4.14
CA LEU A 113 -8.88 2.15 3.73
C LEU A 113 -9.20 1.10 2.64
N VAL A 114 -10.32 1.20 1.91
CA VAL A 114 -10.71 0.16 0.93
C VAL A 114 -9.62 -0.14 -0.10
N HIS A 115 -8.97 0.90 -0.66
CA HIS A 115 -7.96 0.76 -1.71
C HIS A 115 -6.66 0.11 -1.18
N PRO A 116 -6.06 0.58 -0.07
CA PRO A 116 -4.88 -0.10 0.49
C PRO A 116 -5.20 -1.50 1.02
N ILE A 117 -6.40 -1.75 1.57
CA ILE A 117 -6.84 -3.10 1.96
C ILE A 117 -6.89 -4.00 0.72
N LEU A 118 -7.50 -3.54 -0.38
CA LEU A 118 -7.58 -4.31 -1.61
C LEU A 118 -6.20 -4.57 -2.23
N ALA A 119 -5.32 -3.57 -2.25
CA ALA A 119 -3.95 -3.73 -2.72
C ALA A 119 -3.17 -4.75 -1.87
N MET A 120 -3.33 -4.70 -0.55
CA MET A 120 -2.71 -5.67 0.37
C MET A 120 -3.29 -7.08 0.18
N LEU A 121 -4.60 -7.21 -0.05
CA LEU A 121 -5.24 -8.49 -0.39
C LEU A 121 -4.66 -9.09 -1.67
N ILE A 122 -4.49 -8.28 -2.72
CA ILE A 122 -3.88 -8.73 -3.98
C ILE A 122 -2.45 -9.22 -3.72
N ALA A 123 -1.64 -8.46 -2.98
CA ALA A 123 -0.28 -8.86 -2.64
C ALA A 123 -0.24 -10.15 -1.79
N ALA A 124 -1.16 -10.32 -0.84
CA ALA A 124 -1.26 -11.53 -0.03
C ALA A 124 -1.72 -12.76 -0.85
N ILE A 125 -2.61 -12.57 -1.83
CA ILE A 125 -2.98 -13.62 -2.77
C ILE A 125 -1.77 -14.03 -3.61
N TRP A 126 -1.00 -13.07 -4.12
CA TRP A 126 0.27 -13.38 -4.78
C TRP A 126 1.21 -14.13 -3.83
N PHE A 127 1.39 -13.66 -2.60
CA PHE A 127 2.30 -14.28 -1.63
C PHE A 127 1.95 -15.74 -1.34
N ARG A 128 0.66 -16.05 -1.25
CA ARG A 128 0.20 -17.42 -1.04
C ARG A 128 0.57 -18.36 -2.20
N ASN A 129 0.58 -17.86 -3.43
CA ASN A 129 0.84 -18.67 -4.63
C ASN A 129 2.31 -18.62 -5.06
N ILE A 130 2.94 -17.45 -4.93
CA ILE A 130 4.31 -17.10 -5.34
C ILE A 130 4.84 -16.11 -4.27
N PRO A 131 5.43 -16.61 -3.16
CA PRO A 131 5.84 -15.81 -2.00
C PRO A 131 6.70 -14.59 -2.35
N GLU A 132 7.69 -14.77 -3.20
CA GLU A 132 8.62 -13.74 -3.66
C GLU A 132 7.92 -12.60 -4.41
N PHE A 133 6.81 -12.84 -5.08
CA PHE A 133 6.06 -11.77 -5.75
C PHE A 133 5.24 -11.01 -4.73
N GLY A 134 4.42 -11.72 -3.96
CA GLY A 134 3.55 -11.07 -2.98
C GLY A 134 4.31 -10.27 -1.93
N PHE A 135 5.48 -10.76 -1.50
CA PHE A 135 6.36 -10.06 -0.58
C PHE A 135 6.86 -8.74 -1.17
N GLY A 136 7.43 -8.78 -2.37
CA GLY A 136 7.92 -7.59 -3.07
C GLY A 136 6.81 -6.58 -3.38
N LEU A 137 5.64 -7.05 -3.81
CA LEU A 137 4.46 -6.22 -4.06
C LEU A 137 3.98 -5.51 -2.79
N ALA A 138 3.84 -6.24 -1.69
CA ALA A 138 3.43 -5.67 -0.41
C ALA A 138 4.43 -4.63 0.10
N LEU A 139 5.74 -4.86 -0.06
CA LEU A 139 6.76 -3.86 0.27
C LEU A 139 6.67 -2.61 -0.61
N CYS A 140 6.46 -2.77 -1.92
CA CYS A 140 6.25 -1.64 -2.84
C CYS A 140 5.03 -0.81 -2.43
N LEU A 141 3.93 -1.47 -2.05
CA LEU A 141 2.74 -0.79 -1.51
C LEU A 141 3.08 0.00 -0.24
N CYS A 142 3.82 -0.60 0.69
CA CYS A 142 4.14 0.02 1.98
C CYS A 142 5.18 1.13 1.91
N LEU A 143 6.10 1.09 0.94
CA LEU A 143 7.27 1.99 0.90
C LEU A 143 7.33 2.85 -0.37
N ALA A 144 7.19 2.25 -1.55
CA ALA A 144 7.33 2.98 -2.82
C ALA A 144 6.17 3.98 -3.03
N PHE A 145 4.92 3.55 -2.78
CA PHE A 145 3.75 4.41 -2.93
C PHE A 145 3.79 5.63 -1.98
N PRO A 146 4.01 5.47 -0.67
CA PRO A 146 4.16 6.61 0.24
C PRO A 146 5.33 7.51 -0.12
N ALA A 147 6.49 6.93 -0.48
CA ALA A 147 7.66 7.73 -0.87
C ALA A 147 7.36 8.61 -2.09
N ALA A 148 6.71 8.05 -3.12
CA ALA A 148 6.30 8.78 -4.31
C ALA A 148 5.29 9.88 -4.00
N TYR A 149 4.29 9.59 -3.15
CA TYR A 149 3.33 10.59 -2.67
C TYR A 149 4.03 11.76 -1.98
N TRP A 150 4.93 11.48 -1.02
CA TRP A 150 5.63 12.54 -0.29
C TRP A 150 6.56 13.34 -1.20
N MET A 151 7.17 12.70 -2.20
CA MET A 151 7.98 13.39 -3.19
C MET A 151 7.14 14.33 -4.07
N ASP A 152 5.95 13.90 -4.48
CA ASP A 152 5.01 14.74 -5.24
C ASP A 152 4.50 15.92 -4.40
N GLN A 153 4.20 15.69 -3.12
CA GLN A 153 3.83 16.75 -2.18
C GLN A 153 4.98 17.76 -2.01
N LEU A 154 6.22 17.29 -1.88
CA LEU A 154 7.40 18.16 -1.78
C LEU A 154 7.60 18.99 -3.07
N GLY A 155 7.35 18.38 -4.24
CA GLY A 155 7.34 19.08 -5.52
C GLY A 155 6.23 20.14 -5.66
N ALA A 156 5.14 20.04 -4.89
CA ALA A 156 4.14 21.10 -4.84
C ALA A 156 4.68 22.39 -4.17
N TYR A 157 5.64 22.26 -3.25
CA TYR A 157 6.26 23.38 -2.55
C TYR A 157 7.57 23.87 -3.20
N LEU A 158 8.23 23.04 -4.01
CA LEU A 158 9.50 23.37 -4.67
C LEU A 158 9.29 23.62 -6.18
N PRO A 159 9.50 24.85 -6.68
CA PRO A 159 9.20 25.22 -8.07
C PRO A 159 10.09 24.56 -9.13
N ARG A 160 11.12 23.81 -8.73
CA ARG A 160 12.03 23.10 -9.65
C ARG A 160 11.51 21.73 -10.10
N PHE A 161 10.45 21.22 -9.48
CA PHE A 161 9.94 19.89 -9.76
C PHE A 161 9.00 19.93 -10.97
N ILE A 162 9.34 19.12 -11.99
CA ILE A 162 8.53 19.01 -13.21
C ILE A 162 7.26 18.22 -12.88
N ARG A 163 6.10 18.88 -12.96
CA ARG A 163 4.79 18.21 -12.94
C ARG A 163 4.52 17.58 -14.31
N LEU A 164 4.02 16.36 -14.32
CA LEU A 164 3.77 15.61 -15.56
C LEU A 164 2.40 15.93 -16.17
N GLY A 165 1.49 16.52 -15.40
CA GLY A 165 0.20 17.00 -15.92
C GLY A 165 -0.74 15.88 -16.35
N PHE A 166 -0.62 14.68 -15.77
CA PHE A 166 -1.54 13.58 -16.06
C PHE A 166 -2.97 13.96 -15.70
N PRO A 167 -3.96 13.76 -16.60
CA PRO A 167 -5.35 14.16 -16.34
C PRO A 167 -5.95 13.51 -15.09
N ALA A 168 -5.54 12.28 -14.77
CA ALA A 168 -6.03 11.54 -13.61
C ALA A 168 -5.38 11.97 -12.29
N HIS A 169 -4.14 12.49 -12.35
CA HIS A 169 -3.29 12.81 -11.20
C HIS A 169 -2.38 14.01 -11.53
N PRO A 170 -2.94 15.24 -11.57
CA PRO A 170 -2.19 16.44 -11.96
C PRO A 170 -1.07 16.81 -10.97
N GLU A 171 -1.11 16.28 -9.75
CA GLU A 171 -0.11 16.47 -8.71
C GLU A 171 1.18 15.65 -8.93
N GLN A 172 1.15 14.64 -9.81
CA GLN A 172 2.30 13.75 -10.00
C GLN A 172 3.48 14.47 -10.67
N THR A 173 4.67 14.24 -10.13
CA THR A 173 5.93 14.83 -10.58
C THR A 173 6.85 13.79 -11.18
N LEU A 174 7.76 14.23 -12.06
CA LEU A 174 8.82 13.38 -12.61
C LEU A 174 9.66 12.75 -11.49
N ALA A 175 9.97 13.52 -10.45
CA ALA A 175 10.74 13.05 -9.30
C ALA A 175 9.99 11.95 -8.53
N GLY A 176 8.68 12.09 -8.32
CA GLY A 176 7.86 11.06 -7.69
C GLY A 176 7.82 9.77 -8.50
N HIS A 177 7.71 9.85 -9.83
CA HIS A 177 7.79 8.68 -10.72
C HIS A 177 9.15 7.99 -10.67
N LEU A 178 10.24 8.76 -10.76
CA LEU A 178 11.60 8.20 -10.70
C LEU A 178 11.87 7.54 -9.35
N LEU A 179 11.50 8.20 -8.24
CA LEU A 179 11.64 7.63 -6.91
C LEU A 179 10.84 6.34 -6.76
N PHE A 180 9.59 6.34 -7.23
CA PHE A 180 8.73 5.15 -7.23
C PHE A 180 9.38 3.99 -7.99
N ILE A 181 9.90 4.24 -9.19
CA ILE A 181 10.56 3.23 -10.02
C ILE A 181 11.79 2.67 -9.30
N ILE A 182 12.67 3.54 -8.80
CA ILE A 182 13.91 3.14 -8.13
C ILE A 182 13.62 2.26 -6.91
N ILE A 183 12.72 2.70 -6.03
CA ILE A 183 12.36 1.93 -4.83
C ILE A 183 11.72 0.60 -5.22
N SER A 184 10.84 0.59 -6.22
CA SER A 184 10.17 -0.64 -6.67
C SER A 184 11.17 -1.65 -7.24
N ILE A 185 12.14 -1.21 -8.05
CA ILE A 185 13.21 -2.08 -8.57
C ILE A 185 13.98 -2.72 -7.42
N VAL A 186 14.44 -1.90 -6.45
CA VAL A 186 15.23 -2.38 -5.32
C VAL A 186 14.45 -3.41 -4.50
N LEU A 187 13.19 -3.12 -4.16
CA LEU A 187 12.37 -3.99 -3.33
C LEU A 187 11.98 -5.29 -4.04
N LEU A 188 11.61 -5.22 -5.32
CA LEU A 188 11.28 -6.41 -6.11
C LEU A 188 12.52 -7.27 -6.36
N CYS A 189 13.66 -6.67 -6.72
CA CYS A 189 14.91 -7.41 -6.90
C CYS A 189 15.32 -8.10 -5.61
N TRP A 190 15.29 -7.38 -4.48
CA TRP A 190 15.61 -7.95 -3.18
C TRP A 190 14.68 -9.11 -2.83
N SER A 191 13.38 -8.92 -3.03
CA SER A 191 12.38 -9.97 -2.81
C SER A 191 12.67 -11.22 -3.63
N LEU A 192 12.93 -11.09 -4.94
CA LEU A 192 13.26 -12.23 -5.81
C LEU A 192 14.58 -12.88 -5.43
N HIS A 193 15.61 -12.09 -5.10
CA HIS A 193 16.93 -12.59 -4.75
C HIS A 193 16.91 -13.41 -3.45
N VAL A 194 16.15 -12.97 -2.44
CA VAL A 194 16.01 -13.68 -1.15
C VAL A 194 15.43 -15.09 -1.33
N TYR A 195 14.54 -15.30 -2.31
CA TYR A 195 13.87 -16.58 -2.53
C TYR A 195 14.55 -17.48 -3.56
N HIS A 196 15.14 -16.93 -4.62
CA HIS A 196 15.66 -17.71 -5.76
C HIS A 196 17.18 -17.70 -5.92
N GLY A 197 17.90 -16.78 -5.27
CA GLY A 197 19.34 -16.63 -5.45
C GLY A 197 19.78 -16.31 -6.89
N THR A 198 18.86 -15.84 -7.73
CA THR A 198 19.10 -15.52 -9.15
C THR A 198 20.09 -14.36 -9.31
N ASP A 199 20.81 -14.36 -10.44
CA ASP A 199 21.71 -13.29 -10.83
C ASP A 199 21.00 -11.92 -10.91
N TRP A 200 21.62 -10.93 -10.27
CA TRP A 200 21.09 -9.58 -10.12
C TRP A 200 20.78 -8.88 -11.45
N GLN A 201 21.52 -9.18 -12.52
CA GLN A 201 21.35 -8.51 -13.80
C GLN A 201 20.02 -8.86 -14.48
N ALA A 202 19.64 -10.14 -14.52
CA ALA A 202 18.37 -10.58 -15.09
C ALA A 202 17.19 -10.06 -14.25
N LEU A 203 17.32 -10.14 -12.92
CA LEU A 203 16.32 -9.59 -11.99
C LEU A 203 16.13 -8.08 -12.19
N PHE A 204 17.21 -7.33 -12.42
CA PHE A 204 17.13 -5.89 -12.60
C PHE A 204 16.32 -5.51 -13.84
N ILE A 205 16.50 -6.21 -14.97
CA ILE A 205 15.75 -5.94 -16.20
C ILE A 205 14.26 -6.24 -15.98
N ALA A 206 13.93 -7.41 -15.41
CA ALA A 206 12.54 -7.81 -15.20
C ALA A 206 11.81 -6.87 -14.22
N THR A 207 12.47 -6.48 -13.14
CA THR A 207 11.91 -5.56 -12.14
C THR A 207 11.84 -4.12 -12.63
N LEU A 208 12.73 -3.69 -13.54
CA LEU A 208 12.62 -2.41 -14.24
C LEU A 208 11.36 -2.35 -15.10
N VAL A 209 11.10 -3.37 -15.93
CA VAL A 209 9.88 -3.44 -16.76
C VAL A 209 8.63 -3.45 -15.88
N THR A 210 8.66 -4.20 -14.78
CA THR A 210 7.60 -4.24 -13.78
C THR A 210 7.35 -2.86 -13.14
N ALA A 211 8.42 -2.17 -12.71
CA ALA A 211 8.35 -0.87 -12.07
C ALA A 211 7.87 0.24 -13.03
N LEU A 212 8.26 0.18 -14.31
CA LEU A 212 7.76 1.08 -15.35
C LEU A 212 6.25 0.87 -15.58
N THR A 213 5.80 -0.39 -15.62
CA THR A 213 4.37 -0.72 -15.74
C THR A 213 3.57 -0.17 -14.56
N ALA A 214 4.09 -0.35 -13.34
CA ALA A 214 3.48 0.17 -12.12
C ALA A 214 3.42 1.71 -12.10
N SER A 215 4.49 2.36 -12.55
CA SER A 215 4.61 3.81 -12.70
C SER A 215 3.59 4.35 -13.72
N ALA A 216 3.42 3.67 -14.85
CA ALA A 216 2.37 4.01 -15.83
C ALA A 216 0.96 3.80 -15.25
N THR A 217 0.74 2.69 -14.54
CA THR A 217 -0.56 2.41 -13.88
C THR A 217 -0.90 3.49 -12.85
N ARG A 218 0.10 3.96 -12.10
CA ARG A 218 0.00 5.09 -11.17
C ARG A 218 -0.43 6.38 -11.86
N ALA A 219 0.04 6.65 -13.08
CA ALA A 219 -0.32 7.84 -13.85
C ALA A 219 -1.72 7.75 -14.49
N LEU A 220 -2.12 6.56 -14.94
CA LEU A 220 -3.28 6.38 -15.82
C LEU A 220 -4.56 6.03 -15.07
N ILE A 221 -4.48 5.29 -13.96
CA ILE A 221 -5.68 4.78 -13.27
C ILE A 221 -6.24 5.85 -12.34
N PRO A 222 -7.49 6.28 -12.51
CA PRO A 222 -8.05 7.41 -11.76
C PRO A 222 -8.27 7.10 -10.28
N GLY A 223 -8.13 8.15 -9.46
CA GLY A 223 -8.33 8.06 -8.02
C GLY A 223 -7.38 7.05 -7.37
N GLN A 224 -7.76 6.53 -6.22
CA GLN A 224 -6.89 5.64 -5.43
C GLN A 224 -6.90 4.18 -5.92
N TRP A 225 -7.63 3.89 -7.01
CA TRP A 225 -7.60 2.59 -7.69
C TRP A 225 -6.24 2.26 -8.31
N HIS A 226 -5.37 3.27 -8.48
CA HIS A 226 -4.04 3.06 -9.00
C HIS A 226 -3.21 2.07 -8.16
N ALA A 227 -3.41 2.02 -6.83
CA ALA A 227 -2.63 1.14 -5.95
C ALA A 227 -2.99 -0.34 -6.16
N PRO A 228 -4.28 -0.75 -6.04
CA PRO A 228 -4.65 -2.14 -6.35
C PRO A 228 -4.41 -2.49 -7.82
N ALA A 229 -4.66 -1.58 -8.77
CA ALA A 229 -4.36 -1.83 -10.18
C ALA A 229 -2.87 -2.07 -10.41
N ALA A 230 -1.99 -1.29 -9.77
CA ALA A 230 -0.55 -1.48 -9.87
C ALA A 230 -0.11 -2.81 -9.26
N MET A 231 -0.67 -3.23 -8.13
CA MET A 231 -0.35 -4.55 -7.55
C MET A 231 -0.73 -5.69 -8.50
N LEU A 232 -1.90 -5.60 -9.14
CA LEU A 232 -2.33 -6.57 -10.16
C LEU A 232 -1.40 -6.56 -11.37
N SER A 233 -1.11 -5.39 -11.93
CA SER A 233 -0.28 -5.27 -13.13
C SER A 233 1.16 -5.71 -12.87
N MET A 234 1.73 -5.35 -11.71
CA MET A 234 3.09 -5.74 -11.33
C MET A 234 3.18 -7.25 -11.17
N GLY A 235 2.28 -7.87 -10.41
CA GLY A 235 2.26 -9.31 -10.24
C GLY A 235 2.08 -10.05 -11.57
N PHE A 236 1.21 -9.54 -12.45
CA PHE A 236 1.03 -10.10 -13.78
C PHE A 236 2.29 -10.00 -14.65
N VAL A 237 2.95 -8.83 -14.71
CA VAL A 237 4.19 -8.66 -15.48
C VAL A 237 5.30 -9.55 -14.93
N MET A 238 5.48 -9.61 -13.62
CA MET A 238 6.46 -10.51 -12.99
C MET A 238 6.17 -11.98 -13.27
N TRP A 239 4.92 -12.37 -13.43
CA TRP A 239 4.53 -13.74 -13.75
C TRP A 239 4.77 -14.12 -15.21
N VAL A 240 4.74 -13.15 -16.13
CA VAL A 240 4.99 -13.36 -17.56
C VAL A 240 6.49 -13.41 -17.88
N LEU A 241 7.31 -12.66 -17.13
CA LEU A 241 8.77 -12.54 -17.30
C LEU A 241 9.52 -13.68 -16.59
#